data_AF-A0A521HZA1-F1
#
_entry.id   AF-A0A521HZA1-F1
#
_cell.length_a   1.000
_cell.length_b   1.000
_cell.length_c   1.000
_cell.angle_alpha   90.00
_cell.angle_beta   90.00
_cell.angle_gamma   90.00
#
_symmetry.space_group_name_H-M   'P 1'
#
loop_
_entity.id
_entity.type
_entity.pdbx_description
1 polymer ?
#
loop_
_entity_poly.entity_id
_entity_poly.type
_entity_poly.pdbx_seq_one_letter_code
_entity_poly.pdbx_strand_id
1 'polypeptide(L)'
;MSAAFFDYVRGRSEVVPDGYAEAGMRAYRHLVHLGASQLVEAHFPNLRQALGEEAWRCLIEGFVRQSAWTSPCYGDLKEAFLAFLAREAA
;
A
#
# COMPACT_ATOMS: atom_id res chain seq x y z
N MET A 1 8.22 -12.59 -10.14
CA MET A 1 7.98 -12.56 -8.69
C MET A 1 6.78 -13.46 -8.39
N SER A 2 6.83 -14.21 -7.28
CA SER A 2 5.77 -15.17 -6.92
C SER A 2 4.57 -14.51 -6.25
N ALA A 3 3.42 -15.19 -6.19
CA ALA A 3 2.26 -14.72 -5.43
C ALA A 3 2.62 -14.47 -3.95
N ALA A 4 3.39 -15.38 -3.34
CA ALA A 4 3.87 -15.25 -1.96
C ALA A 4 4.70 -13.96 -1.73
N PHE A 5 5.54 -13.56 -2.69
CA PHE A 5 6.26 -12.29 -2.64
C PHE A 5 5.29 -11.12 -2.56
N PHE A 6 4.28 -11.08 -3.45
CA PHE A 6 3.29 -10.01 -3.48
C PHE A 6 2.42 -9.98 -2.22
N ASP A 7 2.06 -11.14 -1.67
CA ASP A 7 1.27 -11.24 -0.45
C ASP A 7 2.05 -10.71 0.76
N TYR A 8 3.35 -11.02 0.88
CA TYR A 8 4.18 -10.48 1.95
C TYR A 8 4.32 -8.96 1.85
N VAL A 9 4.71 -8.43 0.69
CA VAL A 9 5.00 -6.99 0.55
C VAL A 9 3.74 -6.13 0.64
N ARG A 10 2.56 -6.69 0.36
CA ARG A 10 1.26 -6.05 0.58
C ARG A 10 0.70 -6.26 2.00
N GLY A 11 1.38 -7.01 2.86
CA GLY A 11 0.91 -7.31 4.22
C GLY A 11 -0.31 -8.24 4.27
N ARG A 12 -0.55 -9.04 3.21
CA ARG A 12 -1.55 -10.14 3.22
C ARG A 12 -1.01 -11.39 3.92
N SER A 13 0.31 -11.51 3.99
CA SER A 13 1.03 -12.57 4.67
C SER A 13 2.18 -11.98 5.49
N GLU A 14 2.48 -12.62 6.61
CA GLU A 14 3.69 -12.35 7.41
C GLU A 14 4.79 -13.40 7.16
N VAL A 15 4.51 -14.38 6.28
CA VAL A 15 5.45 -15.46 5.93
C VAL A 15 6.40 -14.98 4.83
N VAL A 16 7.69 -14.95 5.14
CA VAL A 16 8.75 -14.65 4.16
C VAL A 16 8.80 -15.78 3.12
N PRO A 17 8.72 -15.48 1.80
CA PRO A 17 8.80 -16.51 0.78
C PRO A 17 10.19 -17.15 0.69
N ASP A 18 10.24 -18.43 0.34
CA ASP A 18 11.48 -19.16 0.15
C ASP A 18 12.39 -18.50 -0.89
N GLY A 19 13.70 -18.51 -0.63
CA GLY A 19 14.71 -17.90 -1.50
C GLY A 19 14.89 -16.40 -1.33
N TYR A 20 14.19 -15.75 -0.40
CA TYR A 20 14.36 -14.34 -0.08
C TYR A 20 14.99 -14.13 1.30
N ALA A 21 15.89 -13.13 1.40
CA ALA A 21 16.39 -12.68 2.68
C ALA A 21 15.34 -11.82 3.40
N GLU A 22 15.06 -12.14 4.67
CA GLU A 22 14.05 -11.44 5.48
C GLU A 22 14.28 -9.92 5.55
N ALA A 23 15.53 -9.48 5.73
CA ALA A 23 15.88 -8.06 5.76
C ALA A 23 15.50 -7.35 4.44
N GLY A 24 15.74 -7.99 3.30
CA GLY A 24 15.36 -7.46 1.98
C GLY A 24 13.85 -7.38 1.82
N MET A 25 13.11 -8.40 2.29
CA MET A 25 11.66 -8.41 2.24
C MET A 25 11.05 -7.31 3.11
N ARG A 26 11.56 -7.11 4.33
CA ARG A 26 11.14 -5.99 5.20
C ARG A 26 11.39 -4.63 4.55
N ALA A 27 12.57 -4.43 3.97
CA ALA A 27 12.88 -3.20 3.25
C ALA A 27 11.92 -2.98 2.07
N TYR A 28 11.63 -4.02 1.29
CA TYR A 28 10.73 -3.91 0.14
C TYR A 28 9.28 -3.60 0.58
N ARG A 29 8.78 -4.27 1.63
CA ARG A 29 7.47 -3.95 2.22
C ARG A 29 7.39 -2.49 2.69
N HIS A 30 8.45 -2.00 3.33
CA HIS A 30 8.53 -0.59 3.72
C HIS A 30 8.49 0.35 2.51
N LEU A 31 9.23 0.06 1.44
CA LEU A 31 9.23 0.86 0.22
C LEU A 31 7.86 0.88 -0.47
N VAL A 32 7.14 -0.25 -0.48
CA VAL A 32 5.77 -0.31 -1.02
C VAL A 32 4.83 0.59 -0.22
N HIS A 33 4.87 0.53 1.11
CA HIS A 33 4.09 1.43 1.97
C HIS A 33 4.47 2.90 1.77
N LEU A 34 5.77 3.20 1.74
CA LEU A 34 6.27 4.56 1.57
C LEU A 34 5.83 5.16 0.22
N GLY A 35 5.96 4.39 -0.86
CA GLY A 35 5.53 4.82 -2.19
C GLY A 35 4.02 5.08 -2.25
N ALA A 36 3.21 4.19 -1.68
CA ALA A 36 1.76 4.40 -1.60
C ALA A 36 1.42 5.66 -0.78
N SER A 37 2.06 5.86 0.38
CA SER A 37 1.88 7.05 1.22
C SER A 37 2.22 8.32 0.44
N GLN A 38 3.39 8.41 -0.17
CA GLN A 38 3.84 9.60 -0.90
C GLN A 38 2.92 9.95 -2.07
N LEU A 39 2.40 8.94 -2.77
CA LEU A 39 1.48 9.15 -3.89
C LEU A 39 0.11 9.64 -3.45
N VAL A 40 -0.45 9.04 -2.40
CA VAL A 40 -1.73 9.51 -1.85
C VAL A 40 -1.55 10.93 -1.30
N GLU A 41 -0.45 11.22 -0.63
CA GLU A 41 -0.13 12.56 -0.11
C GLU A 41 0.02 13.60 -1.25
N ALA A 42 0.66 13.24 -2.36
CA ALA A 42 0.78 14.12 -3.52
C ALA A 42 -0.57 14.48 -4.16
N HIS A 43 -1.55 13.55 -4.16
CA HIS A 43 -2.89 13.80 -4.68
C HIS A 43 -3.84 14.44 -3.66
N PHE A 44 -3.62 14.20 -2.37
CA PHE A 44 -4.49 14.64 -1.27
C PHE A 44 -3.65 15.25 -0.13
N PRO A 45 -2.98 16.39 -0.33
CA PRO A 45 -1.96 16.92 0.58
C PRO A 45 -2.48 17.22 2.00
N ASN A 46 -3.76 17.55 2.12
CA ASN A 46 -4.36 17.88 3.42
C ASN A 46 -4.90 16.65 4.18
N LEU A 47 -4.98 15.48 3.53
CA LEU A 47 -5.61 14.29 4.10
C LEU A 47 -4.82 13.73 5.27
N ARG A 48 -3.49 13.65 5.13
CA ARG A 48 -2.61 13.18 6.20
C ARG A 48 -2.72 14.04 7.46
N GLN A 49 -2.70 15.36 7.29
CA GLN A 49 -2.86 16.30 8.41
C GLN A 49 -4.24 16.18 9.08
N ALA A 50 -5.30 15.98 8.30
CA ALA A 50 -6.66 15.84 8.82
C ALA A 50 -6.88 14.54 9.61
N LEU A 51 -6.23 13.44 9.20
CA LEU A 51 -6.35 12.13 9.83
C LEU A 51 -5.41 11.95 11.05
N GLY A 52 -4.25 12.60 11.01
CA GLY A 52 -3.16 12.29 11.92
C GLY A 52 -2.41 11.00 11.53
N GLU A 53 -1.21 10.82 12.09
CA GLU A 53 -0.26 9.78 11.64
C GLU A 53 -0.78 8.35 11.79
N GLU A 54 -1.50 8.02 12.87
CA GLU A 54 -1.97 6.66 13.11
C GLU A 54 -3.06 6.25 12.12
N ALA A 55 -4.07 7.09 11.94
CA ALA A 55 -5.15 6.85 10.99
C ALA A 55 -4.63 6.89 9.55
N TRP A 56 -3.67 7.76 9.24
CA TRP A 56 -2.98 7.77 7.96
C TRP A 56 -2.27 6.45 7.68
N ARG A 57 -1.45 5.96 8.62
CA ARG A 57 -0.76 4.67 8.48
C ARG A 57 -1.76 3.54 8.24
N CYS A 58 -2.82 3.47 9.03
CA CYS A 58 -3.84 2.42 8.92
C CYS A 58 -4.55 2.47 7.56
N LEU A 59 -4.84 3.68 7.06
CA LEU A 59 -5.43 3.89 5.74
C LEU A 59 -4.54 3.40 4.61
N ILE A 60 -3.24 3.75 4.64
CA ILE A 60 -2.28 3.33 3.62
C ILE A 60 -2.05 1.81 3.67
N GLU A 61 -1.95 1.22 4.86
CA GLU A 61 -1.85 -0.24 5.02
C GLU A 61 -3.07 -0.97 4.46
N GLY A 62 -4.28 -0.46 4.73
CA GLY A 62 -5.53 -0.97 4.17
C GLY A 62 -5.55 -0.88 2.65
N PHE A 63 -5.19 0.29 2.10
CA PHE A 63 -5.11 0.49 0.66
C PHE A 63 -4.13 -0.47 -0.01
N VAL A 64 -2.90 -0.57 0.52
CA VAL A 64 -1.86 -1.47 -0.02
C VAL A 64 -2.31 -2.93 0.05
N ARG A 65 -2.86 -3.37 1.19
CA ARG A 65 -3.34 -4.74 1.39
C ARG A 65 -4.43 -5.12 0.40
N GLN A 66 -5.37 -4.22 0.15
CA GLN A 66 -6.50 -4.47 -0.74
C GLN A 66 -6.23 -4.10 -2.19
N SER A 67 -5.08 -3.47 -2.48
CA SER A 67 -4.74 -3.04 -3.83
C SER A 67 -4.69 -4.23 -4.79
N ALA A 68 -5.50 -4.15 -5.84
CA ALA A 68 -5.41 -4.99 -7.02
C ALA A 68 -4.69 -4.25 -8.16
N TRP A 69 -3.97 -3.16 -7.85
CA TRP A 69 -3.35 -2.31 -8.87
C TRP A 69 -2.27 -3.09 -9.61
N THR A 70 -2.51 -3.27 -10.91
CA THR A 70 -1.60 -3.94 -11.84
C THR A 70 -1.04 -3.00 -12.90
N SER A 71 -1.50 -1.74 -12.91
CA SER A 71 -1.11 -0.77 -13.93
C SER A 71 0.20 -0.07 -13.56
N PRO A 72 1.12 0.12 -14.51
CA PRO A 72 2.31 0.94 -14.32
C PRO A 72 2.01 2.44 -14.38
N CYS A 73 0.78 2.84 -14.74
CA CYS A 73 0.40 4.23 -14.94
C CYS A 73 -0.07 4.87 -13.64
N TYR A 74 0.68 5.87 -13.17
CA TYR A 74 0.40 6.60 -11.92
C TYR A 74 -0.96 7.31 -11.90
N GLY A 75 -1.54 7.66 -13.05
CA GLY A 75 -2.90 8.23 -13.14
C GLY A 75 -3.98 7.29 -12.56
N ASP A 76 -3.77 5.98 -12.67
CA ASP A 76 -4.73 4.96 -12.25
C ASP A 76 -4.72 4.74 -10.73
N LEU A 77 -3.66 5.16 -10.04
CA LEU A 77 -3.55 4.97 -8.60
C LEU A 77 -4.53 5.85 -7.83
N LYS A 78 -4.79 7.07 -8.30
CA LYS A 78 -5.80 7.96 -7.69
C LYS A 78 -7.18 7.30 -7.73
N GLU A 79 -7.56 6.75 -8.88
CA GLU A 79 -8.85 6.09 -9.07
C GLU A 79 -8.96 4.81 -8.23
N ALA A 80 -7.89 4.01 -8.17
CA ALA A 80 -7.82 2.84 -7.31
C ALA A 80 -7.97 3.20 -5.82
N PHE A 81 -7.39 4.33 -5.38
CA PHE A 81 -7.53 4.81 -4.00
C PHE A 81 -8.96 5.27 -3.70
N LEU A 82 -9.60 6.01 -4.61
CA LEU A 82 -11.00 6.42 -4.46
C LEU A 82 -11.95 5.20 -4.44
N ALA A 83 -11.70 4.20 -5.29
CA ALA A 83 -12.46 2.95 -5.28
C ALA A 83 -12.27 2.16 -3.98
N PHE A 84 -11.06 2.18 -3.40
CA PHE A 84 -10.81 1.63 -2.08
C PHE A 84 -11.61 2.36 -1.00
N LEU A 85 -11.56 3.70 -0.96
CA LEU A 85 -12.33 4.49 0.00
C LEU A 85 -13.84 4.24 -0.11
N ALA A 86 -14.37 4.16 -1.33
CA ALA A 86 -15.79 3.89 -1.56
C ALA A 86 -16.22 2.50 -1.03
N ARG A 87 -15.32 1.52 -1.02
CA ARG A 87 -15.58 0.18 -0.46
C ARG A 87 -15.50 0.15 1.05
N GLU A 88 -14.57 0.89 1.66
CA GLU A 88 -14.42 0.93 3.12
C GLU A 88 -15.49 1.80 3.82
N ALA A 89 -16.10 2.74 3.08
CA ALA A 89 -17.17 3.61 3.58
C ALA A 89 -18.59 3.02 3.44
N ALA A 90 -18.73 1.86 2.79
CA ALA A 90 -20.00 1.17 2.56
C ALA A 90 -20.32 0.18 3.69
#